data_AF-A0A6B3F3J6-F1
#
_entry.id   AF-A0A6B3F3J6-F1
#
_cell.length_a   1.000
_cell.length_b   1.000
_cell.length_c   1.000
_cell.angle_alpha   90.00
_cell.angle_beta   90.00
_cell.angle_gamma   90.00
#
_symmetry.space_group_name_H-M   'P 1'
#
loop_
_entity.id
_entity.type
_entity.pdbx_description
1 polymer ?
#
loop_
_entity_poly.entity_id
_entity_poly.type
_entity_poly.pdbx_seq_one_letter_code
_entity_poly.pdbx_strand_id
1 'polypeptide(L)'
;LPLLPQVASGVLTPQSVAVSLRRSQKHRTRILPGGAIGVDTEKKVCVVQKITGEIVDEPYDILVLTPGSITRTFDIPGLTENAR
;
A
#
# COMPACT_ATOMS: atom_id res chain seq x y z
N LEU A 1 2.53 -19.92 8.09
CA LEU A 1 2.45 -19.00 9.25
C LEU A 1 2.77 -17.58 8.75
N PRO A 2 2.16 -16.52 9.29
CA PRO A 2 2.56 -15.16 8.95
C PRO A 2 4.06 -14.99 9.28
N LEU A 3 4.84 -14.44 8.34
CA LEU A 3 6.32 -14.42 8.42
C LEU A 3 6.88 -13.14 9.05
N LEU A 4 6.03 -12.13 9.30
CA LEU A 4 6.45 -10.85 9.87
C LEU A 4 7.08 -10.98 11.28
N PRO A 5 6.55 -11.80 12.21
CA PRO A 5 7.20 -12.00 13.51
C PRO A 5 8.61 -12.59 13.41
N GLN A 6 8.85 -13.49 12.45
CA GLN A 6 10.16 -14.12 12.24
C GLN A 6 11.17 -13.09 11.71
N VAL A 7 10.74 -12.17 10.85
CA VAL A 7 11.57 -11.03 10.43
C VAL A 7 11.91 -10.14 11.63
N ALA A 8 10.92 -9.82 12.47
CA ALA A 8 11.14 -9.01 13.67
C ALA A 8 12.13 -9.67 14.67
N SER A 9 12.11 -11.00 14.77
CA SER A 9 13.04 -11.77 15.61
C SER A 9 14.43 -12.00 15.00
N GLY A 10 14.66 -11.59 13.75
CA GLY A 10 15.94 -11.81 13.03
C GLY A 10 16.14 -13.22 12.46
N VAL A 11 15.16 -14.11 12.59
CA VAL A 11 15.19 -15.47 12.01
C VAL A 11 15.13 -15.44 10.48
N LEU A 12 14.49 -14.41 9.91
CA LEU A 12 14.37 -14.21 8.46
C LEU A 12 14.83 -12.80 8.06
N THR A 13 15.41 -12.68 6.87
CA THR A 13 15.73 -11.38 6.29
C THR A 13 14.47 -10.74 5.65
N PRO A 14 14.30 -9.40 5.67
CA PRO A 14 13.14 -8.75 5.05
C PRO A 14 12.92 -9.11 3.57
N GLN A 15 14.01 -9.34 2.84
CA GLN A 15 13.98 -9.71 1.42
C GLN A 15 13.34 -11.08 1.18
N SER A 16 13.29 -11.95 2.20
CA SER A 16 12.66 -13.27 2.10
C SER A 16 11.14 -13.23 2.12
N VAL A 17 10.53 -12.12 2.58
CA VAL A 17 9.06 -11.98 2.70
C VAL A 17 8.47 -10.91 1.79
N ALA A 18 9.30 -10.08 1.17
CA ALA A 18 8.87 -8.99 0.29
C ALA A 18 9.08 -9.34 -1.19
N VAL A 19 8.06 -9.10 -2.02
CA VAL A 19 8.12 -9.30 -3.47
C VAL A 19 8.20 -7.96 -4.19
N SER A 20 9.05 -7.86 -5.22
CA SER A 20 9.13 -6.67 -6.06
C SER A 20 8.01 -6.69 -7.10
N LEU A 21 7.13 -5.69 -7.08
CA LEU A 21 6.12 -5.50 -8.12
C LEU A 21 6.77 -5.27 -9.50
N ARG A 22 7.87 -4.49 -9.56
CA ARG A 22 8.60 -4.21 -10.80
C ARG A 22 9.22 -5.47 -11.43
N ARG A 23 9.68 -6.42 -10.61
CA ARG A 23 10.23 -7.71 -11.10
C ARG A 23 9.15 -8.77 -11.32
N SER A 24 7.88 -8.49 -11.02
CA SER A 24 6.81 -9.43 -11.32
C SER A 24 6.74 -9.68 -12.83
N GLN A 25 6.51 -10.93 -13.24
CA GLN A 25 6.44 -11.32 -14.67
C GLN A 25 5.18 -10.78 -15.38
N LYS A 26 4.48 -9.80 -14.79
CA LYS A 26 3.23 -9.21 -15.30
C LYS A 26 3.56 -8.19 -16.41
N HIS A 27 3.91 -8.70 -17.58
CA HIS A 27 4.28 -7.92 -18.77
C HIS A 27 3.16 -7.04 -19.36
N ARG A 28 1.93 -7.11 -18.84
CA ARG A 28 0.76 -6.31 -19.27
C ARG A 28 0.19 -5.42 -18.16
N THR A 29 0.93 -5.23 -17.07
CA THR A 29 0.46 -4.43 -15.93
C THR A 29 1.31 -3.18 -15.80
N ARG A 30 0.69 -2.01 -15.94
CA ARG A 30 1.33 -0.74 -15.58
C ARG A 30 1.32 -0.60 -14.06
N ILE A 31 2.49 -0.35 -13.49
CA ILE A 31 2.65 -0.08 -12.06
C ILE A 31 2.85 1.41 -11.90
N LEU A 32 2.02 2.03 -11.05
CA LEU A 32 2.14 3.43 -10.68
C LEU A 32 2.59 3.52 -9.22
N PRO A 33 3.86 3.85 -8.94
CA PRO A 33 4.34 4.00 -7.57
C PRO A 33 3.69 5.21 -6.88
N GLY A 34 2.93 4.97 -5.83
CA GLY A 34 2.20 5.99 -5.09
C GLY A 34 1.10 5.41 -4.22
N GLY A 35 0.26 6.28 -3.68
CA GLY A 35 -0.94 5.91 -2.94
C GLY A 35 -2.19 6.45 -3.62
N ALA A 36 -3.24 5.61 -3.72
CA ALA A 36 -4.57 6.09 -4.06
C ALA A 36 -5.14 6.88 -2.88
N ILE A 37 -5.44 8.15 -3.09
CA ILE A 37 -5.89 9.09 -2.04
C ILE A 37 -7.37 9.46 -2.19
N GLY A 38 -8.03 9.03 -3.26
CA GLY A 38 -9.45 9.26 -3.49
C GLY A 38 -9.96 8.54 -4.73
N VAL A 39 -11.28 8.44 -4.84
CA VAL A 39 -11.96 7.89 -6.01
C VAL A 39 -13.13 8.83 -6.36
N ASP A 40 -13.10 9.38 -7.57
CA ASP A 40 -14.23 10.09 -8.17
C ASP A 40 -15.01 9.08 -9.02
N THR A 41 -16.20 8.69 -8.54
CA THR A 41 -17.02 7.66 -9.20
C THR A 41 -17.86 8.22 -10.34
N GLU A 42 -18.15 9.53 -10.34
CA GLU A 42 -18.87 10.18 -11.43
C GLU A 42 -17.96 10.31 -12.66
N LYS A 43 -16.72 10.73 -12.45
CA LYS A 43 -15.71 10.85 -13.53
C LYS A 43 -15.01 9.53 -13.85
N LYS A 44 -15.23 8.49 -13.04
CA LYS A 44 -14.53 7.20 -13.11
C LYS A 44 -13.00 7.34 -13.06
N VAL A 45 -12.52 8.03 -12.04
CA VAL A 45 -11.09 8.32 -11.83
C VAL A 45 -10.64 7.93 -10.43
N CYS A 46 -9.47 7.31 -10.33
CA CYS A 46 -8.74 7.14 -9.08
C CYS A 46 -7.72 8.27 -8.94
N VAL A 47 -7.80 9.05 -7.86
CA VAL A 47 -6.83 10.11 -7.57
C VAL A 47 -5.63 9.49 -6.90
N VAL A 48 -4.46 9.59 -7.53
CA VAL A 48 -3.22 8.98 -7.04
C VAL A 48 -2.19 10.05 -6.74
N GLN A 49 -1.63 10.01 -5.52
CA GLN A 49 -0.43 10.76 -5.20
C GLN A 49 0.79 9.88 -5.48
N LYS A 50 1.59 10.24 -6.47
CA LYS A 50 2.84 9.56 -6.80
C LYS A 50 3.88 9.75 -5.69
N ILE A 51 4.88 8.87 -5.64
CA ILE A 51 6.02 9.02 -4.73
C ILE A 51 6.82 10.33 -4.94
N THR A 52 6.67 10.96 -6.10
CA THR A 52 7.26 12.28 -6.43
C THR A 52 6.47 13.45 -5.83
N GLY A 53 5.30 13.19 -5.23
CA GLY A 53 4.37 14.21 -4.72
C GLY A 53 3.34 14.71 -5.74
N GLU A 54 3.50 14.38 -7.02
CA GLU A 54 2.54 14.72 -8.09
C GLU A 54 1.20 14.02 -7.87
N ILE A 55 0.11 14.75 -8.05
CA ILE A 55 -1.25 14.21 -8.03
C ILE A 55 -1.71 13.99 -9.46
N VAL A 56 -2.17 12.78 -9.75
CA VAL A 56 -2.71 12.42 -11.06
C VAL A 56 -4.06 11.74 -10.96
N ASP A 57 -4.86 11.97 -11.99
CA ASP A 57 -6.15 11.35 -12.20
C ASP A 57 -5.96 10.12 -13.09
N GLU A 58 -6.13 8.93 -12.51
CA GLU A 58 -6.01 7.66 -13.23
C GLU A 58 -7.40 7.12 -13.60
N PRO A 59 -7.80 7.19 -14.89
CA PRO A 59 -9.11 6.74 -15.32
C PRO A 59 -9.24 5.21 -15.24
N TYR A 60 -10.46 4.73 -14.99
CA TYR A 60 -10.77 3.30 -14.95
C TYR A 60 -12.12 2.99 -15.61
N ASP A 61 -12.22 1.80 -16.20
CA ASP A 61 -13.51 1.22 -16.59
C ASP A 61 -14.13 0.46 -15.43
N ILE A 62 -13.30 -0.32 -14.74
CA ILE A 62 -13.62 -1.16 -13.59
C ILE A 62 -12.58 -0.90 -12.50
N LEU A 63 -13.04 -0.61 -11.29
CA LEU A 63 -12.18 -0.41 -10.12
C LEU A 63 -12.30 -1.60 -9.16
N VAL A 64 -11.16 -2.18 -8.79
CA VAL A 64 -11.06 -3.21 -7.75
C VAL A 64 -10.29 -2.63 -6.56
N LEU A 65 -10.96 -2.46 -5.43
CA LEU A 65 -10.37 -1.90 -4.22
C LEU A 65 -9.77 -3.01 -3.35
N THR A 66 -8.45 -2.96 -3.14
CA THR A 66 -7.72 -3.85 -2.23
C THR A 66 -6.76 -3.10 -1.29
N PRO A 67 -7.16 -1.99 -0.62
CA PRO A 67 -6.25 -1.21 0.22
C PRO A 67 -5.88 -1.89 1.54
N GLY A 68 -6.55 -2.99 1.90
CA GLY A 68 -6.41 -3.62 3.21
C GLY A 68 -7.08 -2.78 4.29
N SER A 69 -6.53 -2.81 5.51
CA SER A 69 -7.01 -2.02 6.65
C SER A 69 -5.83 -1.50 7.44
N ILE A 70 -6.06 -0.42 8.18
CA ILE A 70 -5.09 0.16 9.09
C ILE A 70 -5.37 -0.32 10.52
N THR A 71 -4.32 -0.41 11.35
CA THR A 71 -4.48 -0.68 12.78
C THR A 71 -5.29 0.44 13.41
N ARG A 72 -6.42 0.09 14.03
CA ARG A 72 -7.20 1.04 14.81
C ARG A 72 -6.47 1.32 16.11
N THR A 73 -5.93 2.52 16.27
CA THR A 73 -5.44 3.02 17.55
C THR A 73 -6.62 3.52 18.37
N PHE A 74 -6.69 3.13 19.63
CA PHE A 74 -7.62 3.73 20.59
C PHE A 74 -7.02 5.03 21.13
N ASP A 75 -7.87 5.91 21.69
CA ASP A 75 -7.44 7.15 22.36
C ASP A 75 -6.78 6.83 23.73
N ILE A 76 -5.69 6.08 23.68
CA ILE A 76 -4.86 5.73 24.82
C ILE A 76 -3.70 6.73 24.84
N PRO A 77 -3.63 7.63 25.84
CA PRO A 77 -2.52 8.58 25.96
C PRO A 77 -1.17 7.86 25.94
N GLY A 78 -0.24 8.32 25.10
CA GLY A 78 1.10 7.74 24.99
C GLY A 78 1.21 6.53 24.06
N LEU A 79 0.12 6.00 23.50
CA LEU A 79 0.17 4.80 22.65
C LEU A 79 0.95 5.04 21.35
N THR A 80 0.68 6.14 20.66
CA THR A 80 1.32 6.44 19.37
C THR A 80 2.80 6.76 19.53
N GLU A 81 3.18 7.30 20.69
CA GLU A 81 4.53 7.71 21.04
C GLU A 81 5.41 6.53 21.47
N ASN A 82 4.84 5.54 22.19
CA ASN A 82 5.63 4.50 22.86
C ASN A 82 5.47 3.09 22.26
N ALA A 83 4.48 2.83 21.42
CA ALA A 83 4.17 1.48 20.91
C ALA A 83 4.38 1.33 19.39
N ARG A 84 5.33 2.07 18.82
CA ARG A 84 5.63 2.05 17.38
C ARG A 84 6.67 1.00 16.99
#